data_AF-X1V768-F1
#
_entry.id   AF-X1V768-F1
#
_cell.length_a   1.000
_cell.length_b   1.000
_cell.length_c   1.000
_cell.angle_alpha   90.00
_cell.angle_beta   90.00
_cell.angle_gamma   90.00
#
_symmetry.space_group_name_H-M   'P 1'
#
loop_
_entity.id
_entity.type
_entity.pdbx_description
1 polymer ?
#
loop_
_entity_poly.entity_id
_entity_poly.type
_entity_poly.pdbx_seq_one_letter_code
_entity_poly.pdbx_strand_id
1 'polypeptide(L)'
;CEKTILIMSGDAKDEDKGATEFDKTDGKITLQGTGFSAKIKAGTIFRVLNISSIEIDVARIEAKLDTVVTDTDPKVMGKLQMAVASWDGRLGDGAGSDVLLTATGQAVVIKGVIVVMAATPDLTDDPWTGISVEDDYATTPHTFIAAADGVKANLTANAQLAWSAEETGVYLAVGRGIQATAIGDDADEDASITVIVLYRAVASGGYLA
;
A
#
# COMPACT_ATOMS: atom_id res chain seq x y z
N CYS A 1 22.32 3.09 -34.39
CA CYS A 1 20.92 2.91 -34.82
C CYS A 1 20.82 1.58 -35.53
N GLU A 2 20.17 0.61 -34.90
CA GLU A 2 19.77 -0.61 -35.59
C GLU A 2 18.87 -0.24 -36.76
N LYS A 3 19.09 -0.86 -37.91
CA LYS A 3 18.24 -0.68 -39.09
C LYS A 3 17.62 -2.03 -39.41
N THR A 4 16.41 -2.02 -39.94
CA THR A 4 15.73 -3.24 -40.36
C THR A 4 15.62 -3.27 -41.87
N ILE A 5 15.89 -4.43 -42.47
CA ILE A 5 15.70 -4.68 -43.89
C ILE A 5 14.34 -5.33 -44.07
N LEU A 6 13.45 -4.68 -44.82
CA LEU A 6 12.18 -5.26 -45.26
C LEU A 6 12.28 -5.64 -46.74
N ILE A 7 12.03 -6.91 -47.05
CA ILE A 7 12.04 -7.43 -48.42
C ILE A 7 10.67 -7.18 -49.06
N MET A 8 10.64 -6.40 -50.15
CA MET A 8 9.39 -5.96 -50.76
C MET A 8 8.91 -6.86 -51.91
N SER A 9 9.73 -7.83 -52.33
CA SER A 9 9.41 -8.74 -53.44
C SER A 9 10.21 -10.05 -53.44
N GLY A 10 9.74 -11.03 -54.21
CA GLY A 10 10.39 -12.34 -54.36
C GLY A 10 9.95 -13.37 -53.32
N ASP A 11 10.73 -14.44 -53.18
CA ASP A 11 10.36 -15.60 -52.38
C ASP A 11 10.40 -15.33 -50.86
N ALA A 12 11.16 -14.31 -50.43
CA ALA A 12 11.25 -13.83 -49.05
C ALA A 12 10.44 -12.54 -48.81
N LYS A 13 9.43 -12.27 -49.65
CA LYS A 13 8.60 -11.06 -49.55
C LYS A 13 7.93 -10.98 -48.17
N ASP A 14 7.85 -9.76 -47.63
CA ASP A 14 7.23 -9.42 -46.34
C ASP A 14 7.99 -9.95 -45.12
N GLU A 15 9.18 -10.56 -45.31
CA GLU A 15 10.12 -10.82 -44.24
C GLU A 15 10.94 -9.59 -43.88
N ASP A 16 11.18 -9.41 -42.58
CA ASP A 16 12.08 -8.39 -42.05
C ASP A 16 13.20 -8.99 -41.18
N LYS A 17 14.38 -8.35 -41.22
CA LYS A 17 15.54 -8.73 -40.41
C LYS A 17 16.30 -7.48 -39.95
N GLY A 18 16.72 -7.48 -38.70
CA GLY A 18 17.66 -6.48 -38.19
C GLY A 18 19.01 -6.57 -38.93
N ALA A 19 19.70 -5.46 -39.05
CA ALA A 19 21.03 -5.36 -39.66
C ALA A 19 22.03 -4.75 -38.66
N THR A 20 23.14 -5.45 -38.44
CA THR A 20 24.22 -5.01 -37.54
C THR A 20 25.23 -4.11 -38.23
N GLU A 21 25.41 -4.24 -39.55
CA GLU A 21 26.41 -3.48 -40.30
C GLU A 21 25.99 -3.24 -41.75
N PHE A 22 26.43 -2.10 -42.30
CA PHE A 22 26.31 -1.75 -43.72
C PHE A 22 27.69 -1.36 -44.23
N ASP A 23 28.30 -2.24 -45.02
CA ASP A 23 29.56 -1.97 -45.70
C ASP A 23 29.29 -1.09 -46.93
N LYS A 24 29.82 0.13 -46.91
CA LYS A 24 29.65 1.09 -48.00
C LYS A 24 30.61 0.86 -49.16
N THR A 25 31.65 0.04 -48.98
CA THR A 25 32.67 -0.23 -49.98
C THR A 25 32.20 -1.25 -51.01
N ASP A 26 31.48 -2.29 -50.55
CA ASP A 26 30.98 -3.37 -51.41
C ASP A 26 29.46 -3.59 -51.34
N GLY A 27 28.75 -2.78 -50.54
CA GLY A 27 27.29 -2.82 -50.44
C GLY A 27 26.74 -4.00 -49.64
N LYS A 28 27.58 -4.71 -48.86
CA LYS A 28 27.12 -5.81 -48.01
C LYS A 28 26.35 -5.31 -46.79
N ILE A 29 25.35 -6.10 -46.41
CA ILE A 29 24.55 -5.89 -45.20
C ILE A 29 24.70 -7.13 -44.33
N THR A 30 25.17 -6.94 -43.11
CA THR A 30 25.26 -8.02 -42.12
C THR A 30 23.96 -8.06 -41.33
N LEU A 31 23.25 -9.19 -41.38
CA LEU A 31 21.96 -9.38 -40.70
C LEU A 31 22.16 -9.86 -39.26
N GLN A 32 21.20 -9.54 -38.39
CA GLN A 32 21.06 -10.12 -37.07
C GLN A 32 20.47 -11.54 -37.19
N GLY A 33 21.04 -12.50 -36.47
CA GLY A 33 20.54 -13.88 -36.41
C GLY A 33 20.68 -14.64 -37.72
N THR A 34 19.80 -15.63 -37.95
CA THR A 34 19.76 -16.37 -39.20
C THR A 34 19.17 -15.50 -40.32
N GLY A 35 19.70 -15.66 -41.54
CA GLY A 35 19.24 -14.91 -42.72
C GLY A 35 17.77 -15.15 -43.09
N PHE A 36 17.33 -14.56 -44.20
CA PHE A 36 15.99 -14.74 -44.75
C PHE A 36 15.72 -16.21 -45.12
N SER A 37 14.45 -16.59 -45.17
CA SER A 37 14.04 -17.97 -45.46
C SER A 37 14.42 -18.44 -46.87
N ALA A 38 14.63 -17.48 -47.79
CA ALA A 38 15.05 -17.72 -49.16
C ALA A 38 16.21 -16.80 -49.58
N LYS A 39 16.98 -17.26 -50.56
CA LYS A 39 18.06 -16.45 -51.15
C LYS A 39 17.46 -15.25 -51.89
N ILE A 40 17.87 -14.05 -51.49
CA ILE A 40 17.51 -12.82 -52.19
C ILE A 40 18.18 -12.79 -53.56
N LYS A 41 17.38 -12.70 -54.62
CA LYS A 41 17.86 -12.67 -56.00
C LYS A 41 18.40 -11.27 -56.32
N ALA A 42 19.38 -11.21 -57.22
CA ALA A 42 19.87 -9.92 -57.73
C ALA A 42 18.71 -9.15 -58.38
N GLY A 43 18.59 -7.85 -58.06
CA GLY A 43 17.50 -6.99 -58.53
C GLY A 43 16.25 -6.96 -57.65
N THR A 44 16.20 -7.74 -56.55
CA THR A 44 15.12 -7.61 -55.55
C THR A 44 15.12 -6.23 -54.92
N ILE A 45 13.94 -5.60 -54.84
CA ILE A 45 13.74 -4.32 -54.17
C ILE A 45 13.59 -4.58 -52.68
N PHE A 46 14.40 -3.90 -51.86
CA PHE A 46 14.27 -3.88 -50.41
C PHE A 46 14.18 -2.43 -49.94
N ARG A 47 13.63 -2.24 -48.74
CA ARG A 47 13.67 -0.95 -48.05
C ARG A 47 14.50 -1.09 -46.78
N VAL A 48 15.46 -0.18 -46.61
CA VAL A 48 16.09 0.02 -45.32
C VAL A 48 15.13 0.85 -44.49
N LEU A 49 14.45 0.19 -43.57
CA LEU A 49 13.65 0.86 -42.58
C LEU A 49 14.60 1.42 -41.54
N ASN A 50 14.69 2.74 -41.50
CA ASN A 50 15.24 3.45 -40.36
C ASN A 50 14.18 3.41 -39.26
N ILE A 51 13.91 2.21 -38.76
CA ILE A 51 13.16 2.05 -37.52
C ILE A 51 14.08 2.68 -36.51
N SER A 52 13.77 3.89 -36.08
CA SER A 52 14.47 4.44 -34.94
C SER A 52 14.33 3.39 -33.85
N SER A 53 15.41 3.02 -33.18
CA SER A 53 15.39 2.21 -31.96
C SER A 53 14.63 2.91 -30.82
N ILE A 54 13.71 3.82 -31.13
CA ILE A 54 12.55 4.13 -30.34
C ILE A 54 11.68 2.85 -30.29
N GLU A 55 12.19 1.78 -29.69
CA GLU A 55 11.44 1.27 -28.53
C GLU A 55 11.07 2.52 -27.74
N ILE A 56 9.79 2.75 -27.47
CA ILE A 56 9.31 3.95 -26.76
C ILE A 56 10.00 4.00 -25.40
N ASP A 57 11.24 4.50 -25.34
CA ASP A 57 12.24 4.35 -24.29
C ASP A 57 11.76 3.43 -23.14
N VAL A 58 11.49 2.14 -23.46
CA VAL A 58 10.60 1.31 -22.63
C VAL A 58 11.25 1.11 -21.28
N ALA A 59 12.57 0.92 -21.28
CA ALA A 59 13.41 0.93 -20.10
C ALA A 59 13.27 2.22 -19.26
N ARG A 60 13.21 3.41 -19.88
CA ARG A 60 12.99 4.66 -19.16
C ARG A 60 11.55 4.80 -18.64
N ILE A 61 10.58 4.25 -19.36
CA ILE A 61 9.18 4.22 -18.90
C ILE A 61 9.05 3.27 -17.71
N GLU A 62 9.64 2.08 -17.78
CA GLU A 62 9.71 1.10 -16.68
C GLU A 62 10.37 1.72 -15.45
N ALA A 63 11.54 2.34 -15.60
CA ALA A 63 12.22 3.00 -14.49
C ALA A 63 11.37 4.13 -13.84
N LYS A 64 10.64 4.89 -14.66
CA LYS A 64 9.71 5.92 -14.15
C LYS A 64 8.49 5.30 -13.48
N LEU A 65 7.96 4.21 -14.03
CA LEU A 65 6.83 3.49 -13.48
C LEU A 65 7.19 2.87 -12.13
N ASP A 66 8.37 2.26 -12.01
CA ASP A 66 8.88 1.70 -10.75
C ASP A 66 9.02 2.77 -9.67
N THR A 67 9.49 3.97 -10.05
CA THR A 67 9.55 5.12 -9.16
C THR A 67 8.15 5.51 -8.69
N VAL A 68 7.17 5.62 -9.61
CA VAL A 68 5.79 5.95 -9.27
C VAL A 68 5.16 4.88 -8.38
N VAL A 69 5.36 3.60 -8.67
CA VAL A 69 4.85 2.49 -7.85
C VAL A 69 5.42 2.58 -6.44
N THR A 70 6.73 2.80 -6.32
CA THR A 70 7.39 2.95 -5.01
C THR A 70 6.87 4.19 -4.26
N ASP A 71 6.73 5.32 -4.94
CA ASP A 71 6.28 6.58 -4.35
C ASP A 71 4.78 6.59 -4.05
N THR A 72 3.98 5.71 -4.66
CA THR A 72 2.52 5.63 -4.45
C THR A 72 2.13 4.59 -3.41
N ASP A 73 3.03 3.69 -3.02
CA ASP A 73 2.78 2.71 -1.94
C ASP A 73 2.26 3.45 -0.68
N PRO A 74 1.15 2.99 -0.08
CA PRO A 74 0.61 3.60 1.13
C PRO A 74 1.62 3.55 2.29
N LYS A 75 2.49 2.53 2.34
CA LYS A 75 3.47 2.28 3.41
C LYS A 75 4.74 3.12 3.30
N VAL A 76 4.81 4.07 2.37
CA VAL A 76 5.94 5.01 2.27
C VAL A 76 6.01 5.89 3.52
N MET A 77 7.24 6.14 3.99
CA MET A 77 7.53 7.01 5.13
C MET A 77 6.75 8.33 5.07
N GLY A 78 6.17 8.73 6.20
CA GLY A 78 5.56 10.04 6.38
C GLY A 78 4.20 10.23 5.70
N LYS A 79 3.73 9.29 4.88
CA LYS A 79 2.36 9.35 4.32
C LYS A 79 1.32 9.02 5.37
N LEU A 80 0.24 9.81 5.39
CA LEU A 80 -0.91 9.57 6.24
C LEU A 80 -1.70 8.36 5.71
N GLN A 81 -1.95 7.41 6.59
CA GLN A 81 -2.66 6.17 6.37
C GLN A 81 -3.77 6.00 7.41
N MET A 82 -4.66 5.04 7.16
CA MET A 82 -5.75 4.68 8.04
C MET A 82 -5.79 3.16 8.23
N ALA A 83 -5.90 2.70 9.47
CA ALA A 83 -6.19 1.32 9.83
C ALA A 83 -7.50 1.27 10.60
N VAL A 84 -8.20 0.14 10.51
CA VAL A 84 -9.52 -0.05 11.12
C VAL A 84 -9.53 -1.41 11.81
N ALA A 85 -9.98 -1.44 13.05
CA ALA A 85 -10.26 -2.65 13.80
C ALA A 85 -11.72 -2.66 14.24
N SER A 86 -12.30 -3.86 14.29
CA SER A 86 -13.59 -4.10 14.91
C SER A 86 -13.36 -4.78 16.25
N TRP A 87 -14.10 -4.35 17.26
CA TRP A 87 -14.04 -4.87 18.62
C TRP A 87 -15.46 -5.03 19.15
N ASP A 88 -15.68 -6.07 19.94
CA ASP A 88 -16.99 -6.47 20.47
C ASP A 88 -17.28 -5.91 21.87
N GLY A 89 -16.36 -5.13 22.44
CA GLY A 89 -16.55 -4.44 23.72
C GLY A 89 -16.51 -5.36 24.95
N ARG A 90 -16.18 -6.63 24.78
CA ARG A 90 -16.04 -7.58 25.90
C ARG A 90 -14.78 -7.27 26.69
N LEU A 91 -14.76 -7.61 27.98
CA LEU A 91 -13.50 -7.73 28.71
C LEU A 91 -12.79 -8.97 28.17
N GLY A 92 -11.59 -8.80 27.62
CA GLY A 92 -10.69 -9.95 27.54
C GLY A 92 -10.19 -10.36 28.93
N ASP A 93 -9.05 -11.06 28.99
CA ASP A 93 -8.49 -11.63 30.24
C ASP A 93 -8.06 -10.57 31.31
N GLY A 94 -8.35 -9.28 31.10
CA GLY A 94 -8.09 -8.17 32.02
C GLY A 94 -8.00 -6.81 31.31
N ALA A 95 -7.75 -5.74 32.07
CA ALA A 95 -7.53 -4.42 31.48
C ALA A 95 -6.33 -4.46 30.50
N GLY A 96 -6.52 -3.94 29.28
CA GLY A 96 -5.50 -3.89 28.24
C GLY A 96 -5.24 -5.20 27.50
N SER A 97 -6.13 -6.20 27.61
CA SER A 97 -5.96 -7.49 26.93
C SER A 97 -6.24 -7.43 25.43
N ASP A 98 -7.08 -6.50 24.99
CA ASP A 98 -7.65 -6.52 23.65
C ASP A 98 -6.82 -5.64 22.72
N VAL A 99 -5.75 -6.23 22.19
CA VAL A 99 -4.91 -5.60 21.17
C VAL A 99 -5.71 -5.50 19.87
N LEU A 100 -5.99 -4.27 19.45
CA LEU A 100 -6.79 -3.97 18.27
C LEU A 100 -5.95 -3.93 17.00
N LEU A 101 -4.77 -3.30 17.08
CA LEU A 101 -3.86 -3.06 15.97
C LEU A 101 -2.43 -3.03 16.49
N THR A 102 -1.49 -3.60 15.75
CA THR A 102 -0.06 -3.68 16.08
C THR A 102 0.79 -3.02 15.01
N ALA A 103 1.76 -2.21 15.42
CA ALA A 103 2.78 -1.65 14.54
C ALA A 103 3.67 -2.77 13.99
N THR A 104 3.60 -3.00 12.68
CA THR A 104 4.26 -4.09 11.98
C THR A 104 5.24 -3.56 10.92
N GLY A 105 6.32 -4.31 10.69
CA GLY A 105 7.36 -3.98 9.71
C GLY A 105 8.32 -2.88 10.19
N GLN A 106 7.80 -1.68 10.45
CA GLN A 106 8.52 -0.53 10.99
C GLN A 106 7.63 0.25 11.97
N ALA A 107 8.25 1.08 12.81
CA ALA A 107 7.53 1.91 13.76
C ALA A 107 6.59 2.90 13.03
N VAL A 108 5.54 3.32 13.72
CA VAL A 108 4.55 4.28 13.20
C VAL A 108 4.36 5.44 14.16
N VAL A 109 3.80 6.53 13.65
CA VAL A 109 3.35 7.67 14.43
C VAL A 109 1.85 7.77 14.31
N ILE A 110 1.16 7.66 15.44
CA ILE A 110 -0.30 7.80 15.55
C ILE A 110 -0.65 9.29 15.52
N LYS A 111 -1.60 9.64 14.65
CA LYS A 111 -2.08 11.00 14.41
C LYS A 111 -3.52 11.21 14.84
N GLY A 112 -4.30 10.14 14.93
CA GLY A 112 -5.66 10.19 15.46
C GLY A 112 -6.21 8.80 15.75
N VAL A 113 -7.14 8.73 16.69
CA VAL A 113 -7.88 7.53 17.07
C VAL A 113 -9.35 7.93 17.17
N ILE A 114 -10.22 7.20 16.49
CA ILE A 114 -11.65 7.47 16.46
C ILE A 114 -12.37 6.18 16.83
N VAL A 115 -13.16 6.22 17.89
CA VAL A 115 -14.10 5.18 18.26
C VAL A 115 -15.45 5.53 17.67
N VAL A 116 -16.05 4.59 16.96
CA VAL A 116 -17.37 4.73 16.33
C VAL A 116 -18.28 3.63 16.86
N MET A 117 -19.37 4.04 17.51
CA MET A 117 -20.41 3.13 17.95
C MET A 117 -21.33 2.80 16.78
N ALA A 118 -21.71 1.53 16.63
CA ALA A 118 -22.74 1.13 15.69
C ALA A 118 -24.11 1.77 16.03
N ALA A 119 -25.04 1.71 15.08
CA ALA A 119 -26.43 2.14 15.30
C ALA A 119 -27.23 1.17 16.20
N THR A 120 -26.75 -0.08 16.29
CA THR A 120 -27.28 -1.22 17.05
C THR A 120 -26.05 -2.01 17.49
N PRO A 121 -25.86 -2.39 18.76
CA PRO A 121 -26.84 -2.83 19.77
C PRO A 121 -27.26 -1.76 20.80
N ASP A 122 -28.27 -2.08 21.62
CA ASP A 122 -28.68 -1.28 22.78
C ASP A 122 -27.92 -1.74 24.03
N LEU A 123 -26.84 -1.03 24.35
CA LEU A 123 -26.01 -1.36 25.51
C LEU A 123 -26.58 -0.81 26.82
N THR A 124 -27.77 -0.22 26.85
CA THR A 124 -28.25 0.59 28.00
C THR A 124 -28.29 -0.18 29.32
N ASP A 125 -28.62 -1.47 29.27
CA ASP A 125 -28.77 -2.33 30.45
C ASP A 125 -27.51 -3.16 30.78
N ASP A 126 -26.50 -3.15 29.91
CA ASP A 126 -25.26 -3.92 30.09
C ASP A 126 -24.49 -3.49 31.35
N PRO A 127 -23.81 -4.43 32.04
CA PRO A 127 -23.05 -4.11 33.25
C PRO A 127 -21.73 -3.37 32.96
N TRP A 128 -21.38 -3.23 31.68
CA TRP A 128 -20.29 -2.42 31.19
C TRP A 128 -20.49 -0.91 31.49
N THR A 129 -19.47 -0.24 32.03
CA THR A 129 -19.54 1.17 32.48
C THR A 129 -18.81 2.19 31.59
N GLY A 130 -17.96 1.73 30.66
CA GLY A 130 -17.25 2.59 29.70
C GLY A 130 -15.93 2.02 29.19
N ILE A 131 -15.29 2.67 28.22
CA ILE A 131 -14.02 2.23 27.63
C ILE A 131 -12.87 3.17 27.90
N SER A 132 -11.68 2.60 27.72
CA SER A 132 -10.49 3.37 27.38
C SER A 132 -9.78 2.76 26.18
N VAL A 133 -9.02 3.60 25.47
CA VAL A 133 -8.15 3.19 24.36
C VAL A 133 -6.78 3.79 24.60
N GLU A 134 -5.75 2.95 24.58
CA GLU A 134 -4.38 3.31 24.91
C GLU A 134 -3.38 2.49 24.08
N ASP A 135 -2.10 2.81 24.19
CA ASP A 135 -1.05 1.92 23.70
C ASP A 135 -0.61 0.89 24.77
N ASP A 136 0.03 -0.20 24.34
CA ASP A 136 0.41 -1.32 25.22
C ASP A 136 1.71 -1.09 26.02
N TYR A 137 2.17 0.16 26.16
CA TYR A 137 3.39 0.44 26.91
C TYR A 137 3.17 0.24 28.42
N ALA A 138 3.68 -0.87 28.94
CA ALA A 138 3.48 -1.30 30.32
C ALA A 138 3.80 -0.27 31.43
N THR A 139 4.70 0.69 31.21
CA THR A 139 5.13 1.65 32.25
C THR A 139 4.45 3.01 32.15
N THR A 140 4.15 3.46 30.93
CA THR A 140 3.67 4.82 30.65
C THR A 140 2.84 4.77 29.36
N PRO A 141 1.64 4.18 29.42
CA PRO A 141 0.80 4.10 28.24
C PRO A 141 0.32 5.49 27.84
N HIS A 142 0.25 5.76 26.54
CA HIS A 142 -0.44 6.93 26.05
C HIS A 142 -1.93 6.64 25.97
N THR A 143 -2.72 7.41 26.69
CA THR A 143 -4.18 7.31 26.64
C THR A 143 -4.72 8.15 25.49
N PHE A 144 -5.33 7.50 24.49
CA PHE A 144 -6.00 8.17 23.37
C PHE A 144 -7.43 8.54 23.75
N ILE A 145 -8.19 7.58 24.28
CA ILE A 145 -9.54 7.80 24.82
C ILE A 145 -9.51 7.45 26.30
N ALA A 146 -9.67 8.46 27.15
CA ALA A 146 -9.65 8.26 28.60
C ALA A 146 -10.96 7.65 29.10
N ALA A 147 -10.89 6.91 30.20
CA ALA A 147 -12.07 6.31 30.85
C ALA A 147 -13.18 7.34 31.18
N ALA A 148 -12.79 8.58 31.50
CA ALA A 148 -13.74 9.65 31.80
C ALA A 148 -14.52 10.12 30.56
N ASP A 149 -13.91 10.05 29.37
CA ASP A 149 -14.55 10.43 28.11
C ASP A 149 -15.28 9.23 27.49
N GLY A 150 -14.73 8.03 27.68
CA GLY A 150 -15.29 6.75 27.25
C GLY A 150 -16.39 6.20 28.15
N VAL A 151 -16.96 6.98 29.07
CA VAL A 151 -18.09 6.54 29.91
C VAL A 151 -19.29 6.11 29.05
N LYS A 152 -20.03 5.09 29.51
CA LYS A 152 -21.21 4.54 28.82
C LYS A 152 -22.19 5.61 28.31
N ALA A 153 -22.40 6.67 29.10
CA ALA A 153 -23.29 7.77 28.74
C ALA A 153 -22.89 8.50 27.43
N ASN A 154 -21.62 8.44 27.04
CA ASN A 154 -21.09 9.04 25.81
C ASN A 154 -21.05 8.04 24.64
N LEU A 155 -21.31 6.76 24.88
CA LEU A 155 -21.27 5.67 23.90
C LEU A 155 -22.66 5.34 23.34
N THR A 156 -23.45 6.36 23.03
CA THR A 156 -24.78 6.15 22.45
C THR A 156 -24.71 5.66 21.01
N ALA A 157 -25.83 5.16 20.46
CA ALA A 157 -25.90 4.74 19.05
C ALA A 157 -25.38 5.83 18.09
N ASN A 158 -24.46 5.45 17.19
CA ASN A 158 -23.74 6.34 16.26
C ASN A 158 -22.84 7.41 16.91
N ALA A 159 -22.59 7.35 18.23
CA ALA A 159 -21.65 8.24 18.87
C ALA A 159 -20.23 8.02 18.33
N GLN A 160 -19.46 9.10 18.36
CA GLN A 160 -18.05 9.07 18.00
C GLN A 160 -17.24 9.77 19.08
N LEU A 161 -16.20 9.08 19.54
CA LEU A 161 -15.17 9.66 20.42
C LEU A 161 -13.89 9.76 19.61
N ALA A 162 -13.27 10.93 19.59
CA ALA A 162 -12.11 11.18 18.75
C ALA A 162 -10.99 11.82 19.56
N TRP A 163 -9.79 11.32 19.31
CA TRP A 163 -8.54 11.91 19.72
C TRP A 163 -7.71 12.24 18.49
N SER A 164 -7.03 13.38 18.51
CA SER A 164 -6.15 13.82 17.44
C SER A 164 -4.90 14.48 18.01
N ALA A 165 -3.75 14.19 17.42
CA ALA A 165 -2.50 14.81 17.82
C ALA A 165 -2.31 16.18 17.16
N GLU A 166 -2.02 17.21 17.97
CA GLU A 166 -1.83 18.58 17.50
C GLU A 166 -0.64 18.74 16.54
N GLU A 167 0.53 18.12 16.80
CA GLU A 167 1.70 18.24 15.89
C GLU A 167 2.51 16.95 15.71
N THR A 168 3.21 16.46 16.73
CA THR A 168 4.20 15.39 16.60
C THR A 168 3.61 13.98 16.49
N GLY A 169 2.38 13.78 16.96
CA GLY A 169 1.81 12.44 17.06
C GLY A 169 2.41 11.61 18.19
N VAL A 170 1.95 10.38 18.34
CA VAL A 170 2.43 9.43 19.34
C VAL A 170 3.25 8.36 18.63
N TYR A 171 4.51 8.21 19.03
CA TYR A 171 5.38 7.18 18.48
C TYR A 171 4.99 5.81 19.02
N LEU A 172 4.75 4.85 18.12
CA LEU A 172 4.47 3.46 18.45
C LEU A 172 5.57 2.57 17.84
N ALA A 173 6.37 1.96 18.70
CA ALA A 173 7.47 1.08 18.27
C ALA A 173 6.96 -0.18 17.57
N VAL A 174 7.81 -0.84 16.77
CA VAL A 174 7.46 -2.13 16.15
C VAL A 174 7.10 -3.16 17.22
N GLY A 175 6.03 -3.91 16.99
CA GLY A 175 5.49 -4.92 17.90
C GLY A 175 4.66 -4.35 19.04
N ARG A 176 4.49 -3.02 19.10
CA ARG A 176 3.60 -2.36 20.05
C ARG A 176 2.21 -2.16 19.46
N GLY A 177 1.22 -2.22 20.33
CA GLY A 177 -0.18 -2.28 20.00
C GLY A 177 -0.94 -1.05 20.48
N ILE A 178 -2.06 -0.79 19.82
CA ILE A 178 -3.17 -0.03 20.36
C ILE A 178 -4.14 -1.05 20.92
N GLN A 179 -4.56 -0.85 22.16
CA GLN A 179 -5.45 -1.74 22.88
C GLN A 179 -6.68 -0.98 23.37
N ALA A 180 -7.79 -1.70 23.47
CA ALA A 180 -8.97 -1.22 24.16
C ALA A 180 -9.19 -1.98 25.46
N THR A 181 -9.85 -1.31 26.39
CA THR A 181 -10.21 -1.86 27.68
C THR A 181 -11.66 -1.52 27.96
N ALA A 182 -12.51 -2.53 28.11
CA ALA A 182 -13.81 -2.39 28.74
C ALA A 182 -13.64 -2.17 30.27
N ILE A 183 -14.52 -1.37 30.87
CA ILE A 183 -14.47 -1.00 32.30
C ILE A 183 -15.74 -1.47 32.98
N GLY A 184 -15.62 -2.25 34.04
CA GLY A 184 -16.76 -2.84 34.74
C GLY A 184 -16.81 -4.33 34.49
N ASP A 185 -17.96 -4.83 34.03
CA ASP A 185 -18.19 -6.23 33.67
C ASP A 185 -18.50 -6.37 32.16
N ASP A 186 -18.57 -7.61 31.68
CA ASP A 186 -18.81 -7.94 30.26
C ASP A 186 -20.17 -7.43 29.79
N ALA A 187 -20.21 -6.84 28.59
CA ALA A 187 -21.46 -6.64 27.88
C ALA A 187 -22.14 -8.00 27.65
N ASP A 188 -23.43 -8.10 27.94
CA ASP A 188 -24.25 -9.30 27.72
C ASP A 188 -24.66 -9.45 26.25
N GLU A 189 -24.48 -8.40 25.44
CA GLU A 189 -24.57 -8.38 23.98
C GLU A 189 -23.28 -7.83 23.35
N ASP A 190 -22.93 -8.29 22.14
CA ASP A 190 -21.72 -7.84 21.43
C ASP A 190 -21.84 -6.38 20.99
N ALA A 191 -21.12 -5.49 21.66
CA ALA A 191 -21.00 -4.11 21.27
C ALA A 191 -20.21 -4.00 19.96
N SER A 192 -20.87 -3.77 18.84
CA SER A 192 -20.19 -3.55 17.56
C SER A 192 -19.49 -2.18 17.55
N ILE A 193 -18.22 -2.15 17.99
CA ILE A 193 -17.39 -0.95 18.09
C ILE A 193 -16.35 -0.97 16.97
N THR A 194 -16.24 0.14 16.24
CA THR A 194 -15.19 0.32 15.23
C THR A 194 -14.15 1.29 15.73
N VAL A 195 -12.88 0.91 15.69
CA VAL A 195 -11.75 1.77 16.03
C VAL A 195 -10.97 2.09 14.76
N ILE A 196 -10.90 3.37 14.43
CA ILE A 196 -10.19 3.90 13.27
C ILE A 196 -8.94 4.61 13.76
N VAL A 197 -7.78 4.25 13.22
CA VAL A 197 -6.50 4.84 13.59
C VAL A 197 -5.86 5.50 12.37
N LEU A 198 -5.60 6.81 12.49
CA LEU A 198 -4.84 7.58 11.52
C LEU A 198 -3.37 7.57 11.92
N TYR A 199 -2.47 7.20 11.00
CA TYR A 199 -1.06 7.04 11.32
C TYR A 199 -0.14 7.37 10.15
N ARG A 200 1.17 7.46 10.41
CA ARG A 200 2.23 7.59 9.39
C ARG A 200 3.35 6.61 9.70
N ALA A 201 3.95 6.03 8.66
CA ALA A 201 5.13 5.18 8.85
C ALA A 201 6.37 6.05 9.19
N VAL A 202 7.15 5.66 10.20
CA VAL A 202 8.42 6.33 10.57
C VAL A 202 9.51 6.04 9.53
N ALA A 203 9.48 4.85 8.96
CA ALA A 203 10.30 4.42 7.83
C ALA A 203 9.41 3.63 6.86
N SER A 204 9.76 3.62 5.57
CA SER A 204 8.97 2.92 4.57
C SER A 204 8.82 1.44 4.92
N GLY A 205 7.61 0.91 4.77
CA GLY A 205 7.23 -0.45 5.13
C GLY A 205 6.53 -0.58 6.49
N GLY A 206 6.40 0.50 7.27
CA GLY A 206 5.63 0.52 8.52
C GLY A 206 4.12 0.59 8.29
N TYR A 207 3.36 -0.23 9.02
CA TYR A 207 1.90 -0.25 8.97
C TYR A 207 1.28 -0.75 10.29
N LEU A 208 -0.01 -0.49 10.48
CA LEU A 208 -0.82 -1.09 11.54
C LEU A 208 -1.61 -2.28 10.99
N ALA A 209 -1.64 -3.39 11.73
CA ALA A 209 -2.39 -4.60 11.39
C ALA A 209 -2.89 -5.36 12.61
#